data_AF-A0A2G9N0D1-F1
#
_entry.id   AF-A0A2G9N0D1-F1
#
_cell.length_a   1.000
_cell.length_b   1.000
_cell.length_c   1.000
_cell.angle_alpha   90.00
_cell.angle_beta   90.00
_cell.angle_gamma   90.00
#
_symmetry.space_group_name_H-M   'P 1'
#
loop_
_entity.id
_entity.type
_entity.pdbx_description
1 polymer ?
#
loop_
_entity_poly.entity_id
_entity_poly.type
_entity_poly.pdbx_seq_one_letter_code
_entity_poly.pdbx_strand_id
1 'polypeptide(L)'
;FTKTREFQEVYEAKLASSLIASKMIGNLYTASLYLGFRSCLEFEYQKGIDLNGKRFGFGSYGSGSSAMVFSGLIQPQYEEIVKNMNIEAELAPRRRLTLQEYETLHENKLSPEEPML
;
A
#
# COMPACT_ATOMS: atom_id res chain seq x y z
N PHE A 1 10.15 -23.04 4.31
CA PHE A 1 10.71 -21.71 4.57
C PHE A 1 9.64 -20.72 5.03
N THR A 2 8.69 -20.28 4.21
CA THR A 2 7.69 -19.27 4.63
C THR A 2 6.76 -19.69 5.77
N LYS A 3 6.62 -21.00 6.03
CA LYS A 3 5.86 -21.54 7.17
C LYS A 3 6.66 -21.63 8.47
N THR A 4 7.97 -21.30 8.46
CA THR A 4 8.76 -21.37 9.69
C THR A 4 8.39 -20.21 10.60
N ARG A 5 8.54 -20.43 11.91
CA ARG A 5 8.23 -19.43 12.92
C ARG A 5 9.08 -18.17 12.74
N GLU A 6 10.36 -18.35 12.43
CA GLU A 6 11.32 -17.26 12.24
C GLU A 6 10.92 -16.37 11.07
N PHE A 7 10.46 -16.95 9.96
CA PHE A 7 9.99 -16.17 8.82
C PHE A 7 8.72 -15.38 9.18
N GLN A 8 7.77 -16.03 9.84
CA GLN A 8 6.49 -15.40 10.23
C GLN A 8 6.73 -14.23 11.20
N GLU A 9 7.60 -14.41 12.19
CA GLU A 9 7.98 -13.34 13.13
C GLU A 9 8.59 -12.13 12.41
N VAL A 10 9.52 -12.36 11.47
CA VAL A 10 10.13 -11.27 10.69
C VAL A 10 9.14 -10.62 9.75
N TYR A 11 8.28 -11.40 9.09
CA TYR A 11 7.27 -10.89 8.17
C TYR A 11 6.25 -10.00 8.91
N GLU A 12 5.72 -10.47 10.03
CA GLU A 12 4.76 -9.70 10.83
C GLU A 12 5.39 -8.41 11.38
N ALA A 13 6.63 -8.50 11.86
CA ALA A 13 7.32 -7.35 12.45
C ALA A 13 7.83 -6.32 11.43
N LYS A 14 8.03 -6.69 10.16
CA LYS A 14 8.74 -5.82 9.19
C LYS A 14 8.02 -5.59 7.86
N LEU A 15 7.06 -6.42 7.49
CA LEU A 15 6.42 -6.38 6.17
C LEU A 15 4.91 -6.25 6.22
N ALA A 16 4.22 -6.89 7.16
CA ALA A 16 2.77 -7.00 7.17
C ALA A 16 2.06 -5.64 7.04
N SER A 17 2.47 -4.64 7.82
CA SER A 17 1.89 -3.28 7.80
C SER A 17 2.06 -2.57 6.46
N SER A 18 3.13 -2.84 5.72
CA SER A 18 3.37 -2.25 4.40
C SER A 18 2.45 -2.83 3.30
N LEU A 19 1.77 -3.94 3.56
CA LEU A 19 0.94 -4.63 2.55
C LEU A 19 -0.56 -4.36 2.70
N ILE A 20 -0.99 -3.70 3.77
CA ILE A 20 -2.41 -3.50 4.06
C ILE A 20 -3.06 -2.63 2.98
N ALA A 21 -2.50 -1.46 2.67
CA ALA A 21 -3.01 -0.59 1.61
C ALA A 21 -3.03 -1.29 0.23
N SER A 22 -1.98 -2.05 -0.09
CA SER A 22 -1.88 -2.79 -1.35
C SER A 22 -2.98 -3.85 -1.49
N LYS A 23 -3.44 -4.46 -0.40
CA LYS A 23 -4.60 -5.38 -0.42
C LYS A 23 -5.92 -4.67 -0.75
N MET A 24 -6.03 -3.39 -0.42
CA MET A 24 -7.25 -2.59 -0.65
C MET A 24 -7.32 -1.97 -2.04
N ILE A 25 -6.17 -1.72 -2.67
CA ILE A 25 -6.04 -0.96 -3.93
C ILE A 25 -5.59 -1.85 -5.10
N GLY A 26 -4.70 -2.81 -4.86
CA GLY A 26 -4.03 -3.58 -5.91
C GLY A 26 -2.72 -2.94 -6.37
N ASN A 27 -2.25 -3.35 -7.55
CA ASN A 27 -0.96 -2.92 -8.09
C ASN A 27 -1.06 -1.54 -8.74
N LEU A 28 -0.26 -0.58 -8.25
CA LEU A 28 -0.13 0.78 -8.80
C LEU A 28 1.18 0.97 -9.58
N TYR A 29 1.82 -0.11 -10.02
CA TYR A 29 3.11 -0.09 -10.71
C TYR A 29 4.16 0.69 -9.91
N THR A 30 4.64 1.81 -10.46
CA THR A 30 5.69 2.64 -9.86
C THR A 30 5.30 3.20 -8.49
N ALA A 31 4.02 3.44 -8.24
CA ALA A 31 3.54 3.94 -6.96
C ALA A 31 3.40 2.86 -5.88
N SER A 32 3.44 1.56 -6.24
CA SER A 32 3.26 0.45 -5.29
C SER A 32 4.29 0.47 -4.15
N LEU A 33 5.53 0.86 -4.43
CA LEU A 33 6.58 0.99 -3.41
C LEU A 33 6.21 2.04 -2.36
N TYR A 34 5.76 3.21 -2.82
CA TYR A 34 5.43 4.33 -1.95
C TYR A 34 4.09 4.14 -1.24
N LEU A 35 3.15 3.43 -1.86
CA LEU A 35 1.94 2.98 -1.20
C LEU A 35 2.27 2.06 -0.02
N GLY A 36 3.22 1.14 -0.20
CA GLY A 36 3.67 0.28 0.89
C GLY A 36 4.36 1.04 2.02
N PHE A 37 5.12 2.09 1.69
CA PHE A 37 5.70 2.97 2.70
C PHE A 37 4.64 3.76 3.47
N ARG A 38 3.69 4.40 2.78
CA ARG A 38 2.53 5.09 3.39
C ARG A 38 1.76 4.13 4.31
N SER A 39 1.48 2.92 3.83
CA SER A 39 0.81 1.86 4.60
C SER A 39 1.56 1.52 5.88
N CYS A 40 2.88 1.33 5.81
CA CYS A 40 3.66 1.02 7.00
C CYS A 40 3.60 2.15 8.03
N LEU A 41 3.79 3.41 7.61
CA LEU A 41 3.69 4.56 8.50
C LEU A 41 2.33 4.57 9.23
N GLU A 42 1.25 4.49 8.46
CA GLU A 42 -0.12 4.56 9.00
C GLU A 42 -0.44 3.43 9.98
N PHE A 43 -0.21 2.18 9.59
CA PHE A 43 -0.65 1.03 10.39
C PHE A 43 0.27 0.73 11.57
N GLU A 44 1.56 1.08 11.51
CA GLU A 44 2.43 1.04 12.69
C GLU A 44 2.05 2.15 13.70
N TYR A 45 1.71 3.35 13.22
CA TYR A 45 1.21 4.43 14.06
C TYR A 45 -0.09 4.04 14.78
N GLN A 46 -1.04 3.43 14.08
CA GLN A 46 -2.29 2.92 14.68
C GLN A 46 -2.06 1.82 15.73
N LYS A 47 -0.98 1.04 15.59
CA LYS A 47 -0.55 0.05 16.60
C LYS A 47 0.17 0.68 17.81
N GLY A 48 0.41 2.00 17.80
CA GLY A 48 1.19 2.68 18.82
C GLY A 48 2.69 2.40 18.75
N ILE A 49 3.19 1.97 17.58
CA ILE A 49 4.61 1.69 17.37
C ILE A 49 5.29 2.98 16.89
N ASP A 50 6.18 3.50 17.73
CA ASP A 50 7.04 4.63 17.38
C ASP A 50 8.07 4.19 16.33
N LEU A 51 8.09 4.88 15.19
CA LEU A 51 9.00 4.67 14.07
C LEU A 51 10.14 5.71 14.02
N ASN A 52 10.14 6.72 14.88
CA ASN A 52 11.16 7.75 14.94
C ASN A 52 12.57 7.15 15.03
N GLY A 53 13.47 7.62 14.16
CA GLY A 53 14.86 7.16 14.09
C GLY A 53 15.04 5.73 13.54
N LYS A 54 13.97 4.99 13.26
CA LYS A 54 14.08 3.66 12.65
C LYS A 54 14.50 3.79 11.17
N ARG A 55 15.28 2.81 10.72
CA ARG A 55 15.66 2.67 9.32
C ARG A 55 14.59 1.88 8.56
N PHE A 56 14.03 2.48 7.51
CA PHE A 56 13.14 1.81 6.59
C PHE A 56 13.88 1.43 5.30
N GLY A 57 13.70 0.20 4.84
CA GLY A 57 14.33 -0.33 3.63
C GLY A 57 13.35 -0.35 2.46
N PHE A 58 13.83 0.01 1.27
CA PHE A 58 13.06 0.02 0.03
C PHE A 58 13.69 -0.95 -0.96
N GLY A 59 12.86 -1.83 -1.53
CA GLY A 59 13.23 -2.69 -2.66
C GLY A 59 12.35 -2.35 -3.85
N SER A 60 12.88 -1.56 -4.78
CA SER A 60 12.18 -1.17 -6.00
C SER A 60 12.51 -2.13 -7.14
N TYR A 61 11.51 -2.51 -7.93
CA TYR A 61 11.66 -3.40 -9.07
C TYR A 61 10.77 -2.94 -10.23
N GLY A 62 11.33 -2.96 -11.45
CA GLY A 62 10.60 -2.79 -12.70
C GLY A 62 11.01 -3.86 -13.71
N SER A 63 10.02 -4.52 -14.33
CA SER A 63 10.27 -5.50 -15.38
C SER A 63 11.00 -4.86 -16.57
N GLY A 64 11.92 -5.61 -17.19
CA GLY A 64 12.90 -5.08 -18.15
C GLY A 64 14.30 -5.49 -17.71
N SER A 65 14.87 -4.78 -16.72
CA SER A 65 16.01 -5.33 -15.94
C SER A 65 16.41 -4.54 -14.68
N SER A 66 15.60 -3.60 -14.18
CA SER A 66 16.08 -2.67 -13.14
C SER A 66 15.50 -2.94 -11.76
N ALA A 67 16.39 -3.01 -10.78
CA ALA A 67 16.06 -3.06 -9.37
C ALA A 67 16.97 -2.10 -8.61
N MET A 68 16.44 -1.50 -7.55
CA MET A 68 17.21 -0.63 -6.66
C MET A 68 16.83 -0.92 -5.22
N VAL A 69 17.85 -1.08 -4.37
CA VAL A 69 17.68 -1.18 -2.92
C VAL A 69 18.28 0.06 -2.28
N PHE A 70 17.49 0.73 -1.44
CA PHE A 70 17.93 1.90 -0.69
C PHE A 70 17.27 1.94 0.68
N SER A 71 17.70 2.84 1.56
CA SER A 71 17.10 2.99 2.89
C SER A 71 17.09 4.44 3.35
N GLY A 72 16.18 4.77 4.25
CA GLY A 72 16.07 6.08 4.89
C GLY A 72 15.86 5.95 6.39
N LEU A 73 16.19 7.02 7.14
CA LEU A 73 15.83 7.14 8.56
C LEU A 73 14.54 7.94 8.68
N ILE A 74 13.55 7.37 9.38
CA ILE A 74 12.30 8.06 9.66
C ILE A 74 12.58 9.21 10.62
N GLN A 75 12.21 10.42 10.21
CA GLN A 75 12.44 11.65 10.98
C GLN A 75 11.30 11.85 11.99
N PRO A 76 11.54 12.47 13.15
CA PRO A 76 10.53 12.64 14.21
C PRO A 76 9.26 13.35 13.73
N GLN A 77 9.34 14.20 12.72
CA GLN A 77 8.20 14.94 12.14
C GLN A 77 7.21 14.03 11.39
N TYR A 78 7.50 12.73 11.22
CA TYR A 78 6.58 11.81 10.57
C TYR A 78 5.23 11.70 11.30
N GLU A 79 5.23 11.83 12.63
CA GLU A 79 4.02 11.77 13.46
C GLU A 79 2.99 12.84 13.08
N GLU A 80 3.46 14.05 12.77
CA GLU A 80 2.61 15.18 12.37
C GLU A 80 1.87 14.92 11.05
N ILE A 81 2.46 14.09 10.19
CA ILE A 81 1.90 13.72 8.89
C ILE A 81 0.95 12.53 9.06
N VAL A 82 1.43 11.46 9.71
CA VAL A 82 0.70 10.18 9.77
C VAL A 82 -0.56 10.24 10.64
N LYS A 83 -0.61 11.13 11.65
CA LYS A 83 -1.80 11.30 12.50
C LYS A 83 -3.07 11.67 11.74
N ASN A 84 -2.92 12.24 10.53
CA ASN A 84 -4.01 12.64 9.67
C ASN A 84 -4.27 11.64 8.53
N MET A 85 -3.51 10.54 8.44
CA MET A 85 -3.71 9.51 7.42
C MET A 85 -4.83 8.56 7.84
N ASN A 86 -5.75 8.31 6.92
CA ASN A 86 -6.77 7.28 7.09
C ASN A 86 -7.18 6.72 5.73
N ILE A 87 -6.43 5.73 5.24
CA ILE A 87 -6.68 5.14 3.92
C ILE A 87 -8.03 4.45 3.84
N GLU A 88 -8.53 3.92 4.95
CA GLU A 88 -9.84 3.27 5.00
C GLU A 88 -10.95 4.29 4.74
N ALA A 89 -10.88 5.46 5.38
CA ALA A 89 -11.81 6.57 5.14
C ALA A 89 -11.65 7.17 3.73
N GLU A 90 -10.42 7.33 3.23
CA GLU A 90 -10.16 7.81 1.86
C GLU A 90 -10.76 6.87 0.80
N LEU A 91 -10.74 5.55 1.05
CA LEU A 91 -11.25 4.54 0.13
C LEU A 91 -12.72 4.18 0.37
N ALA A 92 -13.33 4.62 1.47
CA ALA A 92 -14.72 4.33 1.83
C ALA A 92 -15.77 4.78 0.79
N PRO A 93 -15.60 5.92 0.08
CA PRO A 93 -16.55 6.35 -0.95
C PRO A 93 -16.55 5.48 -2.22
N ARG A 94 -15.62 4.50 -2.35
CA ARG A 94 -15.58 3.62 -3.52
C ARG A 94 -16.82 2.72 -3.55
N ARG A 95 -17.40 2.56 -4.74
CA ARG A 95 -18.46 1.60 -5.00
C ARG A 95 -17.86 0.25 -5.42
N ARG A 96 -18.34 -0.83 -4.83
CA ARG A 96 -18.04 -2.18 -5.30
C ARG A 96 -18.74 -2.41 -6.64
N LEU A 97 -17.98 -2.87 -7.63
CA LEU A 97 -18.51 -3.32 -8.92
C LEU A 97 -18.77 -4.83 -8.89
N THR A 98 -19.77 -5.26 -9.64
CA THR A 98 -19.90 -6.63 -10.12
C THR A 98 -18.82 -6.91 -11.17
N LEU A 99 -18.55 -8.20 -11.45
CA LEU A 99 -17.60 -8.57 -12.50
C LEU A 99 -18.04 -8.05 -13.87
N GLN A 100 -19.34 -8.12 -14.17
CA GLN A 100 -19.91 -7.65 -15.42
C GLN A 100 -19.73 -6.12 -15.62
N GLU A 101 -19.97 -5.32 -14.58
CA GLU A 101 -19.72 -3.87 -14.64
C GLU A 101 -18.23 -3.57 -14.86
N TYR A 102 -17.34 -4.33 -14.19
CA TYR A 102 -15.90 -4.19 -14.39
C TYR A 102 -15.47 -4.52 -15.83
N GLU A 103 -15.94 -5.63 -16.40
CA GLU A 103 -15.61 -6.03 -17.78
C GLU A 103 -16.12 -4.99 -18.79
N THR A 104 -17.34 -4.47 -18.57
CA THR A 104 -17.93 -3.42 -19.41
C THR A 104 -17.08 -2.16 -19.41
N LEU A 105 -16.61 -1.72 -18.24
CA LEU A 105 -15.67 -0.60 -18.11
C LEU A 105 -14.31 -0.91 -18.76
N HIS A 106 -13.72 -2.05 -18.43
CA HIS A 106 -12.36 -2.41 -18.83
C HIS A 106 -12.22 -2.54 -20.34
N GLU A 107 -13.26 -3.06 -21.00
CA GLU A 107 -13.29 -3.26 -22.45
C GLU A 107 -13.80 -2.02 -23.21
N ASN A 108 -14.03 -0.89 -22.52
CA ASN A 108 -14.57 0.35 -23.09
C ASN A 108 -15.90 0.13 -23.84
N LYS A 109 -16.77 -0.73 -23.33
CA LYS A 109 -18.08 -1.05 -23.95
C LYS A 109 -19.16 -0.02 -23.65
N LEU A 110 -18.85 1.03 -22.90
CA LEU A 110 -19.78 2.11 -22.56
C LEU A 110 -19.88 3.12 -23.69
N SER A 111 -21.10 3.49 -24.06
CA SER A 111 -21.31 4.64 -24.93
C SER A 111 -21.09 5.96 -24.15
N PRO A 112 -20.75 7.08 -24.83
CA PRO A 112 -20.62 8.39 -24.19
C PRO A 112 -21.87 8.88 -23.44
N GLU A 113 -23.02 8.28 -23.73
CA GLU A 113 -24.35 8.67 -23.24
C GLU A 113 -24.78 7.87 -21.99
N GLU A 114 -24.01 6.85 -21.60
CA GLU A 114 -24.33 5.96 -20.49
C GLU A 114 -23.42 6.26 -19.29
N PRO A 115 -23.84 7.12 -18.35
CA PRO A 115 -23.12 7.27 -17.12
C PRO A 115 -23.31 6.01 -16.26
N MET A 116 -22.22 5.56 -15.64
CA MET A 116 -22.23 4.50 -14.62
C MET A 116 -22.86 4.95 -13.28
N LEU A 117 -23.47 6.14 -13.25
CA LEU A 117 -23.97 6.89 -12.10
C LEU A 117 -25.29 7.61 -12.44
#